data_AF-A0A838JM45-F1
#
_entry.id   AF-A0A838JM45-F1
#
_cell.length_a   1.000
_cell.length_b   1.000
_cell.length_c   1.000
_cell.angle_alpha   90.00
_cell.angle_beta   90.00
_cell.angle_gamma   90.00
#
_symmetry.space_group_name_H-M   'P 1'
#
loop_
_entity.id
_entity.type
_entity.pdbx_description
1 polymer ?
#
loop_
_entity_poly.entity_id
_entity_poly.type
_entity_poly.pdbx_seq_one_letter_code
_entity_poly.pdbx_strand_id
1 'polypeptide(L)'
;ARISLKLLPIFSGQLVIDRVKFDGVTANLKRYQNGTTNFDDLLVKEDDEPRQIKFDIAGASVTNSNIFFADQMSGRNFAVTEVNLTTGKVVSGKPSQFDLKAELKSDALAAQIAVKSGFTLDLEQKHYLLSDFKGEIKGQWRNFSDLVAHLEGDVDLKPNVSQITLQDVKLISTGKRGGQTLEVKLDAPKLAINDKQMSGGKLSGQLALAEGGRTIVVSLAAPAFEGTRQAFTVPDLGVDVTIKQAKFDAKAKLTGTIHGDIDNLLFSSPQLALNLNGKRAATSFKATLTTPFAANMKTEMVELAKINADFSLPNPAGGTLAFNAAGNANIDLAQQRLAAVLNGKLDQSTINARLGLAKFSPPAYTFDVTIDQIDLDRYTKPSTAARSNKAGAPEERIDLSALQDLNASGRLKIGSLKTAGVKASNVRLDVGAGGAR
;
A
#
# COMPACT_ATOMS: atom_id res chain seq x y z
N ALA A 1 -0.34 -6.52 43.85
CA ALA A 1 -1.36 -7.37 43.19
C ALA A 1 -2.19 -8.09 44.26
N ARG A 2 -3.51 -8.21 44.10
CA ARG A 2 -4.35 -9.06 44.95
C ARG A 2 -5.05 -10.10 44.07
N ILE A 3 -4.77 -11.38 44.32
CA ILE A 3 -5.46 -12.51 43.71
C ILE A 3 -6.34 -13.11 44.80
N SER A 4 -7.65 -13.07 44.62
CA SER A 4 -8.60 -13.69 45.55
C SER A 4 -9.04 -15.03 44.98
N LEU A 5 -8.79 -16.12 45.69
CA LEU A 5 -9.23 -17.47 45.35
C LEU A 5 -10.47 -17.83 46.15
N LYS A 6 -11.45 -18.52 45.54
CA LYS A 6 -12.56 -19.10 46.32
C LYS A 6 -12.01 -20.30 47.10
N LEU A 7 -12.26 -20.34 48.41
CA LEU A 7 -11.75 -21.37 49.32
C LEU A 7 -12.45 -22.73 49.21
N LEU A 8 -13.62 -22.80 48.56
CA LEU A 8 -14.50 -23.98 48.59
C LEU A 8 -14.32 -25.05 47.47
N PRO A 9 -13.60 -24.86 46.33
CA PRO A 9 -13.31 -25.95 45.39
C PRO A 9 -11.88 -26.53 45.46
N ILE A 10 -11.04 -26.13 46.43
CA ILE A 10 -9.64 -26.59 46.51
C ILE A 10 -9.54 -28.13 46.67
N PHE A 11 -10.57 -28.76 47.25
CA PHE A 11 -10.63 -30.23 47.42
C PHE A 11 -10.93 -31.03 46.13
N SER A 12 -11.26 -30.38 45.01
CA SER A 12 -11.59 -31.07 43.73
C SER A 12 -10.58 -30.83 42.60
N GLY A 13 -9.44 -30.20 42.87
CA GLY A 13 -8.44 -29.86 41.85
C GLY A 13 -8.87 -28.75 40.88
N GLN A 14 -9.95 -28.02 41.19
CA GLN A 14 -10.49 -26.95 40.35
C GLN A 14 -10.05 -25.59 40.89
N LEU A 15 -9.17 -24.89 40.16
CA LEU A 15 -8.76 -23.53 40.49
C LEU A 15 -9.82 -22.53 39.99
N VAL A 16 -10.73 -22.09 40.88
CA VAL A 16 -11.67 -21.01 40.58
C VAL A 16 -11.08 -19.69 41.10
N ILE A 17 -10.74 -18.79 40.19
CA ILE A 17 -10.19 -17.47 40.53
C ILE A 17 -11.36 -16.50 40.65
N ASP A 18 -11.58 -15.87 41.80
CA ASP A 18 -12.74 -15.00 41.96
C ASP A 18 -12.56 -13.70 41.17
N ARG A 19 -11.59 -12.88 41.56
CA ARG A 19 -11.28 -11.63 40.85
C ARG A 19 -9.80 -11.40 40.87
N VAL A 20 -9.27 -11.03 39.70
CA VAL A 20 -7.89 -10.57 39.59
C VAL A 20 -7.90 -9.05 39.64
N LYS A 21 -7.34 -8.46 40.71
CA LYS A 21 -7.23 -7.00 40.84
C LYS A 21 -5.76 -6.57 40.89
N PHE A 22 -5.41 -5.70 39.96
CA PHE A 22 -4.15 -4.96 39.95
C PHE A 22 -4.48 -3.47 40.13
N ASP A 23 -3.82 -2.82 41.08
CA ASP A 23 -4.08 -1.43 41.44
C ASP A 23 -2.73 -0.75 41.67
N GLY A 24 -2.41 0.26 40.86
CA GLY A 24 -1.13 0.98 40.93
C GLY A 24 0.11 0.13 40.62
N VAL A 25 -0.04 -0.98 39.89
CA VAL A 25 1.10 -1.88 39.62
C VAL A 25 2.03 -1.24 38.62
N THR A 26 3.32 -1.25 38.92
CA THR A 26 4.37 -0.88 37.95
C THR A 26 5.19 -2.10 37.60
N ALA A 27 5.17 -2.49 36.32
CA ALA A 27 5.97 -3.57 35.78
C ALA A 27 7.13 -3.01 34.95
N ASN A 28 8.35 -3.45 35.26
CA ASN A 28 9.55 -3.13 34.47
C ASN A 28 9.98 -4.39 33.72
N LEU A 29 9.66 -4.43 32.44
CA LEU A 29 9.98 -5.51 31.53
C LEU A 29 11.26 -5.15 30.76
N LYS A 30 12.11 -6.13 30.52
CA LYS A 30 13.37 -5.93 29.82
C LYS A 30 13.65 -7.11 28.91
N ARG A 31 13.94 -6.83 27.64
CA ARG A 31 14.55 -7.79 26.71
C ARG A 31 16.02 -7.45 26.54
N TYR A 32 16.88 -8.42 26.83
CA TYR A 32 18.33 -8.30 26.72
C TYR A 32 18.80 -8.47 25.27
N GLN A 33 20.07 -8.14 25.00
CA GLN A 33 20.64 -8.23 23.65
C GLN A 33 20.67 -9.66 23.08
N ASN A 34 20.76 -10.67 23.95
CA ASN A 34 20.71 -12.09 23.60
C ASN A 34 19.28 -12.59 23.31
N GLY A 35 18.26 -11.72 23.39
CA GLY A 35 16.86 -12.05 23.16
C GLY A 35 16.09 -12.55 24.38
N THR A 36 16.76 -12.90 25.49
CA THR A 36 16.10 -13.35 26.72
C THR A 36 15.42 -12.17 27.42
N THR A 37 14.47 -12.46 28.30
CA THR A 37 13.75 -11.45 29.09
C THR A 37 13.96 -11.62 30.59
N ASN A 38 13.63 -10.58 31.36
CA ASN A 38 13.67 -10.63 32.83
C ASN A 38 12.47 -11.36 33.46
N PHE A 39 11.59 -11.95 32.65
CA PHE A 39 10.42 -12.71 33.08
C PHE A 39 10.35 -14.09 32.41
N ASP A 40 11.43 -14.57 31.80
CA ASP A 40 11.50 -15.89 31.16
C ASP A 40 11.23 -17.03 32.16
N ASP A 41 11.54 -16.82 33.44
CA ASP A 41 11.27 -17.75 34.54
C ASP A 41 9.78 -17.86 34.90
N LEU A 42 8.95 -16.92 34.45
CA LEU A 42 7.50 -16.91 34.66
C LEU A 42 6.71 -17.51 33.49
N LEU A 43 7.37 -17.83 32.37
CA LEU A 43 6.74 -18.42 31.19
C LEU A 43 6.73 -19.95 31.31
N VAL A 44 5.57 -20.58 31.09
CA VAL A 44 5.44 -22.05 31.07
C VAL A 44 6.23 -22.60 29.88
N LYS A 45 7.08 -23.60 30.11
CA LYS A 45 7.85 -24.27 29.06
C LYS A 45 6.95 -25.27 28.35
N GLU A 46 7.10 -25.41 27.03
CA GLU A 46 6.26 -26.29 26.19
C GLU A 46 6.28 -27.77 26.60
N ASP A 47 7.26 -28.20 27.40
CA ASP A 47 7.41 -29.57 27.92
C ASP A 47 6.55 -29.88 29.16
N ASP A 48 5.87 -28.89 29.76
CA ASP A 48 4.94 -29.12 30.86
C ASP A 48 3.57 -29.60 30.32
N GLU A 49 3.14 -30.80 30.73
CA GLU A 49 1.78 -31.32 30.50
C GLU A 49 0.73 -30.21 30.78
N PRO A 50 -0.13 -29.86 29.81
CA PRO A 50 -1.07 -28.76 29.97
C PRO A 50 -2.05 -29.12 31.09
N ARG A 51 -1.83 -28.57 32.28
CA ARG A 51 -2.80 -28.66 33.37
C ARG A 51 -4.10 -28.08 32.85
N GLN A 52 -5.17 -28.88 32.83
CA GLN A 52 -6.51 -28.42 32.48
C GLN A 52 -7.02 -27.46 33.57
N ILE A 53 -6.57 -26.21 33.51
CA ILE A 53 -7.05 -25.15 34.38
C ILE A 53 -8.38 -24.70 33.81
N LYS A 54 -9.48 -25.07 34.47
CA LYS A 54 -10.79 -24.48 34.17
C LYS A 54 -10.72 -22.97 34.44
N PHE A 55 -10.79 -22.19 33.37
CA PHE A 55 -10.78 -20.73 33.45
C PHE A 55 -12.18 -20.23 33.80
N ASP A 56 -12.46 -20.06 35.10
CA ASP A 56 -13.62 -19.33 35.61
C ASP A 56 -13.09 -18.17 36.45
N ILE A 57 -13.05 -16.97 35.84
CA ILE A 57 -12.66 -15.72 36.49
C ILE A 57 -13.89 -14.82 36.56
N ALA A 58 -14.32 -14.36 37.75
CA ALA A 58 -15.47 -13.47 37.85
C ALA A 58 -15.23 -12.08 37.22
N GLY A 59 -13.95 -11.71 37.05
CA GLY A 59 -13.51 -10.58 36.23
C GLY A 59 -12.06 -10.19 36.52
N ALA A 60 -11.47 -9.41 35.61
CA ALA A 60 -10.17 -8.79 35.78
C ALA A 60 -10.32 -7.27 35.85
N SER A 61 -9.59 -6.64 36.76
CA SER A 61 -9.53 -5.19 36.88
C SER A 61 -8.07 -4.76 37.08
N VAL A 62 -7.62 -3.88 36.20
CA VAL A 62 -6.34 -3.18 36.29
C VAL A 62 -6.67 -1.70 36.40
N THR A 63 -6.10 -1.02 37.39
CA THR A 63 -6.31 0.42 37.61
C THR A 63 -4.97 1.12 37.78
N ASN A 64 -4.81 2.25 37.09
CA ASN A 64 -3.64 3.14 37.20
C ASN A 64 -2.29 2.41 37.18
N SER A 65 -2.17 1.39 36.33
CA SER A 65 -0.96 0.56 36.27
C SER A 65 -0.06 1.01 35.12
N ASN A 66 1.24 0.75 35.25
CA ASN A 66 2.26 1.18 34.32
C ASN A 66 3.12 -0.01 33.90
N ILE A 67 3.45 -0.09 32.63
CA ILE A 67 4.35 -1.10 32.06
C ILE A 67 5.45 -0.36 31.32
N PHE A 68 6.68 -0.51 31.77
CA PHE A 68 7.87 0.00 31.08
C PHE A 68 8.61 -1.17 30.46
N PHE A 69 8.81 -1.14 29.14
CA PHE A 69 9.52 -2.17 28.41
C PHE A 69 10.78 -1.60 27.75
N ALA A 70 11.93 -2.06 28.23
CA ALA A 70 13.24 -1.75 27.67
C ALA A 70 13.71 -2.89 26.77
N ASP A 71 13.70 -2.67 25.46
CA ASP A 71 14.13 -3.64 24.45
C ASP A 71 15.55 -3.33 23.97
N GLN A 72 16.54 -3.90 24.64
CA GLN A 72 17.96 -3.69 24.33
C GLN A 72 18.38 -4.32 23.00
N MET A 73 17.65 -5.34 22.54
CA MET A 73 17.94 -6.00 21.27
C MET A 73 17.62 -5.09 20.08
N SER A 74 16.53 -4.32 20.15
CA SER A 74 16.15 -3.37 19.09
C SER A 74 16.47 -1.91 19.41
N GLY A 75 17.00 -1.62 20.61
CA GLY A 75 17.32 -0.27 21.06
C GLY A 75 16.09 0.61 21.30
N ARG A 76 14.94 0.03 21.67
CA ARG A 76 13.66 0.75 21.82
C ARG A 76 13.16 0.71 23.25
N ASN A 77 12.55 1.79 23.69
CA ASN A 77 11.85 1.87 24.96
C ASN A 77 10.38 2.17 24.74
N PHE A 78 9.53 1.48 25.48
CA PHE A 78 8.08 1.66 25.47
C PHE A 78 7.60 1.90 26.90
N ALA A 79 6.69 2.83 27.06
CA ALA A 79 5.94 3.03 28.30
C ALA A 79 4.46 2.92 27.96
N VAL A 80 3.76 2.02 28.65
CA VAL A 80 2.31 1.94 28.66
C VAL A 80 1.86 2.41 30.03
N THR A 81 1.37 3.63 30.13
CA THR A 81 0.98 4.27 31.39
C THR A 81 -0.53 4.41 31.48
N GLU A 82 -1.02 4.69 32.69
CA GLU A 82 -2.45 4.88 32.95
C GLU A 82 -3.32 3.70 32.47
N VAL A 83 -2.79 2.47 32.58
CA VAL A 83 -3.49 1.27 32.16
C VAL A 83 -4.69 1.05 33.07
N ASN A 84 -5.87 1.20 32.49
CA ASN A 84 -7.16 0.97 33.09
C ASN A 84 -7.89 -0.07 32.26
N LEU A 85 -7.98 -1.30 32.76
CA LEU A 85 -8.67 -2.42 32.11
C LEU A 85 -9.77 -2.91 33.04
N THR A 86 -10.96 -3.10 32.50
CA THR A 86 -12.05 -3.81 33.17
C THR A 86 -12.56 -4.91 32.25
N THR A 87 -12.82 -6.09 32.80
CA THR A 87 -13.48 -7.18 32.08
C THR A 87 -14.73 -7.63 32.84
N GLY A 88 -15.71 -8.15 32.11
CA GLY A 88 -16.76 -8.97 32.68
C GLY A 88 -16.24 -10.33 33.16
N LYS A 89 -17.18 -11.20 33.53
CA LYS A 89 -16.89 -12.60 33.89
C LYS A 89 -16.25 -13.31 32.69
N VAL A 90 -15.11 -13.98 32.91
CA VAL A 90 -14.38 -14.73 31.89
C VAL A 90 -14.57 -16.22 32.16
N VAL A 91 -15.41 -16.84 31.35
CA VAL A 91 -15.70 -18.28 31.40
C VAL A 91 -15.55 -18.83 29.99
N SER A 92 -14.86 -19.97 29.86
CA SER A 92 -14.68 -20.61 28.55
C SER A 92 -16.02 -20.82 27.84
N GLY A 93 -16.11 -20.42 26.57
CA GLY A 93 -17.30 -20.54 25.71
C GLY A 93 -18.45 -19.59 26.06
N LYS A 94 -18.28 -18.64 26.99
CA LYS A 94 -19.31 -17.64 27.34
C LYS A 94 -18.92 -16.23 26.90
N PRO A 95 -19.86 -15.44 26.34
CA PRO A 95 -19.61 -14.05 26.01
C PRO A 95 -19.27 -13.22 27.26
N SER A 96 -18.37 -12.27 27.06
CA SER A 96 -17.95 -11.27 28.03
C SER A 96 -17.61 -9.96 27.31
N GLN A 97 -17.11 -8.97 28.03
CA GLN A 97 -16.72 -7.68 27.48
C GLN A 97 -15.51 -7.12 28.21
N PHE A 98 -14.75 -6.25 27.55
CA PHE A 98 -13.70 -5.46 28.17
C PHE A 98 -13.72 -3.99 27.73
N ASP A 99 -13.25 -3.12 28.61
CA ASP A 99 -12.97 -1.70 28.36
C ASP A 99 -11.53 -1.44 28.82
N LEU A 100 -10.69 -0.96 27.90
CA LEU A 100 -9.28 -0.65 28.09
C LEU A 100 -9.02 0.81 27.75
N LYS A 101 -8.33 1.52 28.64
CA LYS A 101 -7.70 2.80 28.36
C LYS A 101 -6.25 2.75 28.77
N ALA A 102 -5.38 3.34 27.98
CA ALA A 102 -3.95 3.44 28.28
C ALA A 102 -3.32 4.60 27.49
N GLU A 103 -2.17 5.06 27.96
CA GLU A 103 -1.29 5.93 27.20
C GLU A 103 -0.04 5.14 26.78
N LEU A 104 0.33 5.24 25.50
CA LEU A 104 1.50 4.60 24.92
C LEU A 104 2.52 5.66 24.52
N LYS A 105 3.73 5.55 25.06
CA LYS A 105 4.86 6.44 24.75
C LYS A 105 6.09 5.65 24.33
N SER A 106 6.77 6.14 23.29
CA SER A 106 8.11 5.74 22.85
C SER A 106 8.78 6.95 22.20
N ASP A 107 10.02 6.81 21.74
CA ASP A 107 10.74 7.89 21.06
C ASP A 107 10.02 8.43 19.81
N ALA A 108 9.20 7.60 19.17
CA ALA A 108 8.50 7.93 17.93
C ALA A 108 6.97 7.96 18.06
N LEU A 109 6.40 7.75 19.25
CA LEU A 109 4.95 7.61 19.43
C LEU A 109 4.56 8.18 20.79
N ALA A 110 3.53 9.02 20.81
CA ALA A 110 2.83 9.41 22.02
C ALA A 110 1.34 9.35 21.72
N ALA A 111 0.63 8.39 22.29
CA ALA A 111 -0.76 8.13 21.94
C ALA A 111 -1.61 7.70 23.12
N GLN A 112 -2.84 8.19 23.15
CA GLN A 112 -3.92 7.68 23.99
C GLN A 112 -4.64 6.58 23.22
N ILE A 113 -4.90 5.47 23.90
CA ILE A 113 -5.58 4.29 23.37
C ILE A 113 -6.84 4.09 24.20
N ALA A 114 -7.98 3.93 23.51
CA ALA A 114 -9.23 3.48 24.12
C ALA A 114 -9.79 2.32 23.31
N VAL A 115 -10.09 1.20 23.95
CA VAL A 115 -10.63 0.01 23.29
C VAL A 115 -11.81 -0.52 24.08
N LYS A 116 -12.91 -0.80 23.40
CA LYS A 116 -14.06 -1.53 23.94
C LYS A 116 -14.39 -2.67 23.01
N SER A 117 -14.71 -3.83 23.57
CA SER A 117 -15.14 -4.97 22.75
C SER A 117 -15.84 -6.02 23.62
N GLY A 118 -16.84 -6.68 23.03
CA GLY A 118 -17.30 -7.98 23.48
C GLY A 118 -16.32 -9.07 23.03
N PHE A 119 -16.19 -10.13 23.82
CA PHE A 119 -15.33 -11.26 23.46
C PHE A 119 -15.89 -12.59 23.95
N THR A 120 -15.57 -13.67 23.23
CA THR A 120 -15.76 -15.05 23.70
C THR A 120 -14.47 -15.81 23.51
N LEU A 121 -14.00 -16.49 24.55
CA LEU A 121 -12.85 -17.40 24.46
C LEU A 121 -13.36 -18.81 24.73
N ASP A 122 -13.34 -19.69 23.75
CA ASP A 122 -13.56 -21.12 23.94
C ASP A 122 -12.25 -21.86 23.75
N LEU A 123 -11.61 -22.22 24.87
CA LEU A 123 -10.31 -22.90 24.87
C LEU A 123 -10.45 -24.38 24.47
N GLU A 124 -11.63 -24.98 24.68
CA GLU A 124 -11.89 -26.38 24.34
C GLU A 124 -12.14 -26.53 22.84
N GLN A 125 -12.96 -25.64 22.26
CA GLN A 125 -13.28 -25.65 20.83
C GLN A 125 -12.29 -24.84 19.99
N LYS A 126 -11.32 -24.15 20.61
CA LYS A 126 -10.41 -23.19 19.96
C LYS A 126 -11.18 -22.16 19.13
N HIS A 127 -12.25 -21.61 19.71
CA HIS A 127 -13.09 -20.59 19.07
C HIS A 127 -12.92 -19.26 19.79
N TYR A 128 -12.48 -18.24 19.06
CA TYR A 128 -12.21 -16.90 19.60
C TYR A 128 -13.03 -15.87 18.84
N LEU A 129 -13.90 -15.17 19.56
CA LEU A 129 -14.75 -14.12 19.01
C LEU A 129 -14.37 -12.78 19.63
N LEU A 130 -14.20 -11.76 18.80
CA LEU A 130 -14.28 -10.35 19.16
C LEU A 130 -15.50 -9.77 18.46
N SER A 131 -16.37 -9.10 19.21
CA SER A 131 -17.63 -8.54 18.73
C SER A 131 -17.77 -7.10 19.18
N ASP A 132 -18.39 -6.25 18.37
CA ASP A 132 -18.52 -4.81 18.60
C ASP A 132 -17.17 -4.18 19.02
N PHE A 133 -16.08 -4.58 18.36
CA PHE A 133 -14.78 -3.98 18.63
C PHE A 133 -14.83 -2.50 18.23
N LYS A 134 -14.41 -1.63 19.14
CA LYS A 134 -14.24 -0.20 18.93
C LYS A 134 -12.92 0.23 19.53
N GLY A 135 -11.94 0.51 18.68
CA GLY A 135 -10.64 1.04 19.04
C GLY A 135 -10.49 2.50 18.60
N GLU A 136 -9.96 3.34 19.48
CA GLU A 136 -9.57 4.71 19.19
C GLU A 136 -8.11 4.90 19.60
N ILE A 137 -7.34 5.52 18.70
CA ILE A 137 -5.97 5.98 18.97
C ILE A 137 -5.92 7.48 18.66
N LYS A 138 -5.44 8.27 19.62
CA LYS A 138 -5.24 9.73 19.47
C LYS A 138 -3.82 10.11 19.86
N GLY A 139 -3.12 10.90 19.05
CA GLY A 139 -1.83 11.44 19.47
C GLY A 139 -0.90 11.82 18.31
N GLN A 140 0.36 11.43 18.45
CA GLN A 140 1.44 11.79 17.53
C GLN A 140 2.27 10.55 17.20
N TRP A 141 2.63 10.40 15.93
CA TRP A 141 3.49 9.32 15.46
C TRP A 141 4.55 9.85 14.49
N ARG A 142 5.82 9.79 14.89
CA ARG A 142 6.96 10.35 14.16
C ARG A 142 6.74 11.83 13.84
N ASN A 143 6.57 12.16 12.57
CA ASN A 143 6.31 13.51 12.07
C ASN A 143 4.82 13.79 11.80
N PHE A 144 3.94 12.86 12.18
CA PHE A 144 2.50 13.06 12.17
C PHE A 144 2.03 13.62 13.51
N SER A 145 1.33 14.75 13.46
CA SER A 145 0.59 15.34 14.57
C SER A 145 -0.91 15.19 14.35
N ASP A 146 -1.70 15.44 15.39
CA ASP A 146 -3.17 15.35 15.35
C ASP A 146 -3.66 14.00 14.79
N LEU A 147 -2.93 12.91 15.05
CA LEU A 147 -3.31 11.58 14.60
C LEU A 147 -4.56 11.17 15.37
N VAL A 148 -5.62 10.84 14.65
CA VAL A 148 -6.80 10.16 15.19
C VAL A 148 -7.04 8.94 14.33
N ALA A 149 -7.26 7.78 14.93
CA ALA A 149 -7.63 6.56 14.23
C ALA A 149 -8.74 5.84 14.99
N HIS A 150 -9.80 5.50 14.27
CA HIS A 150 -10.92 4.70 14.74
C HIS A 150 -10.94 3.39 13.96
N LEU A 151 -10.93 2.27 14.67
CA LEU A 151 -11.07 0.93 14.09
C LEU A 151 -12.28 0.26 14.72
N GLU A 152 -13.20 -0.22 13.89
CA GLU A 152 -14.36 -0.98 14.30
C GLU A 152 -14.40 -2.32 13.56
N GLY A 153 -15.08 -3.33 14.14
CA GLY A 153 -15.42 -4.57 13.44
C GLY A 153 -15.57 -5.78 14.36
N ASP A 154 -15.85 -6.92 13.75
CA ASP A 154 -15.97 -8.21 14.43
C ASP A 154 -14.95 -9.19 13.84
N VAL A 155 -14.45 -10.09 14.68
CA VAL A 155 -13.50 -11.15 14.31
C VAL A 155 -13.96 -12.47 14.91
N ASP A 156 -14.18 -13.48 14.06
CA ASP A 156 -14.45 -14.87 14.46
C ASP A 156 -13.33 -15.78 13.95
N LEU A 157 -12.54 -16.34 14.87
CA LEU A 157 -11.41 -17.22 14.59
C LEU A 157 -11.69 -18.64 15.10
N LYS A 158 -11.61 -19.63 14.21
CA LYS A 158 -11.69 -21.06 14.54
C LYS A 158 -10.52 -21.81 13.87
N PRO A 159 -9.31 -21.78 14.47
CA PRO A 159 -8.11 -22.35 13.86
C PRO A 159 -8.17 -23.87 13.65
N ASN A 160 -8.98 -24.58 14.44
CA ASN A 160 -9.22 -26.02 14.29
C ASN A 160 -9.87 -26.41 12.96
N VAL A 161 -10.58 -25.49 12.31
CA VAL A 161 -11.23 -25.68 11.01
C VAL A 161 -10.76 -24.64 9.98
N SER A 162 -9.59 -24.03 10.22
CA SER A 162 -8.98 -23.00 9.37
C SER A 162 -9.92 -21.85 9.02
N GLN A 163 -10.89 -21.53 9.89
CA GLN A 163 -11.91 -20.53 9.59
C GLN A 163 -11.54 -19.18 10.22
N ILE A 164 -11.59 -18.14 9.41
CA ILE A 164 -11.45 -16.74 9.82
C ILE A 164 -12.59 -15.96 9.18
N THR A 165 -13.35 -15.25 10.00
CA THR A 165 -14.36 -14.28 9.53
C THR A 165 -14.06 -12.91 10.12
N LEU A 166 -14.04 -11.90 9.26
CA LEU A 166 -14.10 -10.49 9.61
C LEU A 166 -15.46 -9.94 9.16
N GLN A 167 -16.12 -9.16 10.00
CA GLN A 167 -17.38 -8.49 9.65
C GLN A 167 -17.33 -7.02 10.05
N ASP A 168 -17.98 -6.18 9.27
CA ASP A 168 -18.15 -4.75 9.54
C ASP A 168 -16.85 -4.01 9.90
N VAL A 169 -15.73 -4.40 9.28
CA VAL A 169 -14.43 -3.80 9.56
C VAL A 169 -14.39 -2.41 8.94
N LYS A 170 -14.24 -1.38 9.79
CA LYS A 170 -14.14 0.01 9.38
C LYS A 170 -12.93 0.66 10.03
N LEU A 171 -12.08 1.28 9.21
CA LEU A 171 -10.98 2.11 9.68
C LEU A 171 -11.20 3.53 9.16
N ILE A 172 -11.15 4.51 10.07
CA ILE A 172 -11.11 5.93 9.73
C ILE A 172 -9.93 6.54 10.46
N SER A 173 -8.99 7.13 9.75
CA SER A 173 -7.84 7.81 10.34
C SER A 173 -7.57 9.15 9.69
N THR A 174 -7.17 10.13 10.50
CA THR A 174 -6.72 11.44 10.07
C THR A 174 -5.40 11.79 10.75
N GLY A 175 -4.59 12.61 10.11
CA GLY A 175 -3.36 13.14 10.70
C GLY A 175 -2.75 14.24 9.85
N LYS A 176 -1.81 14.99 10.42
CA LYS A 176 -1.11 16.09 9.74
C LYS A 176 0.38 15.85 9.72
N ARG A 177 1.04 16.15 8.60
CA ARG A 177 2.50 16.09 8.45
C ARG A 177 2.98 17.28 7.64
N GLY A 178 3.65 18.25 8.25
CA GLY A 178 4.28 19.37 7.53
C GLY A 178 3.31 20.17 6.63
N GLY A 179 2.19 20.64 7.18
CA GLY A 179 1.17 21.41 6.44
C GLY A 179 0.24 20.57 5.55
N GLN A 180 0.53 19.29 5.39
CA GLN A 180 -0.30 18.32 4.68
C GLN A 180 -1.25 17.60 5.64
N THR A 181 -2.54 17.55 5.30
CA THR A 181 -3.52 16.70 5.97
C THR A 181 -3.68 15.40 5.19
N LEU A 182 -3.64 14.28 5.91
CA LEU A 182 -3.89 12.93 5.41
C LEU A 182 -5.16 12.38 6.07
N GLU A 183 -6.03 11.79 5.28
CA GLU A 183 -7.20 11.03 5.72
C GLU A 183 -7.20 9.66 5.04
N VAL A 184 -7.51 8.63 5.81
CA VAL A 184 -7.61 7.23 5.37
C VAL A 184 -8.95 6.68 5.82
N LYS A 185 -9.70 6.07 4.90
CA LYS A 185 -10.92 5.32 5.16
C LYS A 185 -10.80 3.93 4.55
N LEU A 186 -11.24 2.91 5.26
CA LEU A 186 -11.38 1.53 4.77
C LEU A 186 -12.71 0.99 5.30
N ASP A 187 -13.46 0.32 4.44
CA ASP A 187 -14.69 -0.39 4.75
C ASP A 187 -14.63 -1.78 4.11
N ALA A 188 -14.67 -2.80 4.96
CA ALA A 188 -14.64 -4.21 4.61
C ALA A 188 -15.77 -4.93 5.36
N PRO A 189 -16.99 -4.98 4.79
CA PRO A 189 -18.18 -5.43 5.51
C PRO A 189 -18.18 -6.94 5.77
N LYS A 190 -17.42 -7.71 4.97
CA LYS A 190 -17.26 -9.14 5.15
C LYS A 190 -15.95 -9.61 4.52
N LEU A 191 -15.22 -10.45 5.24
CA LEU A 191 -14.20 -11.34 4.69
C LEU A 191 -14.33 -12.67 5.42
N ALA A 192 -14.60 -13.75 4.70
CA ALA A 192 -14.68 -15.09 5.27
C ALA A 192 -13.79 -16.04 4.49
N ILE A 193 -12.89 -16.74 5.19
CA ILE A 193 -11.94 -17.68 4.63
C ILE A 193 -12.05 -18.98 5.43
N ASN A 194 -12.16 -20.10 4.72
CA ASN A 194 -12.00 -21.44 5.26
C ASN A 194 -11.24 -22.32 4.25
N ASP A 195 -11.05 -23.60 4.56
CA ASP A 195 -10.31 -24.53 3.68
C ASP A 195 -10.93 -24.72 2.29
N LYS A 196 -12.24 -24.48 2.15
CA LYS A 196 -13.00 -24.74 0.91
C LYS A 196 -13.33 -23.47 0.14
N GLN A 197 -13.65 -22.39 0.84
CA GLN A 197 -14.22 -21.20 0.24
C GLN A 197 -13.64 -19.93 0.84
N MET A 198 -13.55 -18.93 -0.03
CA MET A 198 -13.29 -17.55 0.29
C MET A 198 -14.46 -16.71 -0.21
N SER A 199 -14.91 -15.77 0.62
CA SER A 199 -15.89 -14.76 0.21
C SER A 199 -15.55 -13.42 0.83
N GLY A 200 -15.81 -12.35 0.09
CA GLY A 200 -15.70 -10.99 0.58
C GLY A 200 -16.91 -10.17 0.15
N GLY A 201 -17.34 -9.28 1.04
CA GLY A 201 -18.31 -8.25 0.68
C GLY A 201 -17.69 -7.18 -0.21
N LYS A 202 -18.48 -6.15 -0.55
CA LYS A 202 -17.96 -4.99 -1.27
C LYS A 202 -16.89 -4.30 -0.42
N LEU A 203 -15.66 -4.26 -0.90
CA LEU A 203 -14.57 -3.54 -0.23
C LEU A 203 -14.51 -2.11 -0.78
N SER A 204 -14.27 -1.14 0.09
CA SER A 204 -13.96 0.21 -0.33
C SER A 204 -12.87 0.84 0.52
N GLY A 205 -12.05 1.67 -0.10
CA GLY A 205 -10.99 2.41 0.58
C GLY A 205 -10.84 3.79 -0.02
N GLN A 206 -10.43 4.76 0.80
CA GLN A 206 -10.13 6.11 0.35
C GLN A 206 -8.91 6.64 1.08
N LEU A 207 -7.96 7.18 0.33
CA LEU A 207 -6.86 7.99 0.84
C LEU A 207 -7.00 9.40 0.28
N ALA A 208 -7.05 10.40 1.15
CA ALA A 208 -7.14 11.80 0.77
C ALA A 208 -5.96 12.59 1.36
N LEU A 209 -5.31 13.37 0.50
CA LEU A 209 -4.18 14.23 0.82
C LEU A 209 -4.55 15.67 0.45
N ALA A 210 -4.34 16.62 1.36
CA ALA A 210 -4.56 18.05 1.10
C ALA A 210 -3.38 18.89 1.58
N GLU A 211 -2.87 19.77 0.72
CA GLU A 211 -1.71 20.62 1.02
C GLU A 211 -1.69 21.84 0.08
N GLY A 212 -1.65 23.06 0.63
CA GLY A 212 -1.42 24.28 -0.17
C GLY A 212 -2.38 24.47 -1.36
N GLY A 213 -3.64 24.06 -1.23
CA GLY A 213 -4.65 24.10 -2.30
C GLY A 213 -4.59 22.94 -3.32
N ARG A 214 -3.63 22.02 -3.18
CA ARG A 214 -3.59 20.74 -3.90
C ARG A 214 -4.38 19.69 -3.12
N THR A 215 -5.24 18.93 -3.81
CA THR A 215 -5.89 17.75 -3.26
C THR A 215 -5.59 16.52 -4.12
N ILE A 216 -5.33 15.39 -3.45
CA ILE A 216 -5.13 14.09 -4.07
C ILE A 216 -6.07 13.11 -3.37
N VAL A 217 -6.97 12.48 -4.12
CA VAL A 217 -7.89 11.46 -3.60
C VAL A 217 -7.69 10.18 -4.38
N VAL A 218 -7.34 9.10 -3.67
CA VAL A 218 -7.28 7.74 -4.20
C VAL A 218 -8.46 6.97 -3.63
N SER A 219 -9.31 6.42 -4.47
CA SER A 219 -10.46 5.60 -4.08
C SER A 219 -10.29 4.19 -4.63
N LEU A 220 -10.37 3.18 -3.77
CA LEU A 220 -10.42 1.76 -4.10
C LEU A 220 -11.86 1.27 -3.96
N ALA A 221 -12.33 0.49 -4.94
CA ALA A 221 -13.59 -0.22 -4.85
C ALA A 221 -13.42 -1.64 -5.42
N ALA A 222 -13.78 -2.65 -4.64
CA ALA A 222 -13.89 -4.02 -5.12
C ALA A 222 -15.33 -4.51 -4.83
N PRO A 223 -16.06 -5.02 -5.84
CA PRO A 223 -17.34 -5.69 -5.62
C PRO A 223 -17.19 -6.90 -4.68
N ALA A 224 -18.33 -7.42 -4.22
CA ALA A 224 -18.33 -8.71 -3.55
C ALA A 224 -17.72 -9.77 -4.45
N PHE A 225 -16.99 -10.71 -3.84
CA PHE A 225 -16.28 -11.78 -4.53
C PHE A 225 -16.43 -13.09 -3.79
N GLU A 226 -16.35 -14.18 -4.53
CA GLU A 226 -16.36 -15.54 -4.01
C GLU A 226 -15.36 -16.40 -4.79
N GLY A 227 -14.94 -17.50 -4.19
CA GLY A 227 -14.04 -18.47 -4.82
C GLY A 227 -13.47 -19.45 -3.81
N THR A 228 -12.41 -20.14 -4.21
CA THR A 228 -11.57 -20.96 -3.33
C THR A 228 -10.20 -20.30 -3.17
N ARG A 229 -9.34 -20.88 -2.33
CA ARG A 229 -7.94 -20.42 -2.20
C ARG A 229 -7.16 -20.57 -3.51
N GLN A 230 -7.47 -21.57 -4.33
CA GLN A 230 -6.80 -21.81 -5.61
C GLN A 230 -7.41 -21.02 -6.77
N ALA A 231 -8.65 -20.54 -6.62
CA ALA A 231 -9.34 -19.80 -7.68
C ALA A 231 -10.39 -18.86 -7.08
N PHE A 232 -10.06 -17.57 -7.00
CA PHE A 232 -11.02 -16.51 -6.69
C PHE A 232 -11.04 -15.45 -7.78
N THR A 233 -12.18 -14.76 -7.92
CA THR A 233 -12.36 -13.71 -8.92
C THR A 233 -12.95 -12.46 -8.30
N VAL A 234 -12.29 -11.31 -8.51
CA VAL A 234 -12.83 -9.98 -8.23
C VAL A 234 -13.25 -9.36 -9.57
N PRO A 235 -14.56 -9.27 -9.89
CA PRO A 235 -15.04 -9.04 -11.25
C PRO A 235 -14.74 -7.63 -11.81
N ASP A 236 -14.70 -6.60 -10.97
CA ASP A 236 -14.48 -5.21 -11.41
C ASP A 236 -13.72 -4.43 -10.32
N LEU A 237 -12.44 -4.77 -10.11
CA LEU A 237 -11.60 -4.01 -9.21
C LEU A 237 -11.37 -2.61 -9.80
N GLY A 238 -11.78 -1.57 -9.08
CA GLY A 238 -11.63 -0.17 -9.46
C GLY A 238 -10.68 0.59 -8.55
N VAL A 239 -9.76 1.35 -9.16
CA VAL A 239 -8.95 2.37 -8.47
C VAL A 239 -9.08 3.69 -9.21
N ASP A 240 -9.66 4.69 -8.56
CA ASP A 240 -9.75 6.06 -9.06
C ASP A 240 -8.72 6.95 -8.34
N VAL A 241 -7.94 7.72 -9.08
CA VAL A 241 -7.06 8.76 -8.55
C VAL A 241 -7.53 10.11 -9.09
N THR A 242 -7.80 11.06 -8.21
CA THR A 242 -8.16 12.44 -8.58
C THR A 242 -7.16 13.41 -7.99
N ILE A 243 -6.57 14.24 -8.83
CA ILE A 243 -5.66 15.32 -8.43
C ILE A 243 -6.31 16.63 -8.84
N LYS A 244 -6.40 17.59 -7.91
CA LYS A 244 -6.82 18.97 -8.21
C LYS A 244 -5.80 19.95 -7.66
N GLN A 245 -5.43 20.93 -8.47
CA GLN A 245 -4.50 22.01 -8.13
C GLN A 245 -4.78 23.18 -9.09
N ALA A 246 -4.66 24.43 -8.65
CA ALA A 246 -5.06 25.66 -9.38
C ALA A 246 -5.23 25.60 -10.92
N LYS A 247 -4.20 25.18 -11.67
CA LYS A 247 -4.21 25.08 -13.15
C LYS A 247 -4.04 23.65 -13.66
N PHE A 248 -4.23 22.64 -12.82
CA PHE A 248 -4.04 21.24 -13.13
C PHE A 248 -5.07 20.37 -12.40
N ASP A 249 -5.94 19.76 -13.19
CA ASP A 249 -6.87 18.74 -12.71
C ASP A 249 -6.64 17.47 -13.51
N ALA A 250 -6.57 16.33 -12.83
CA ALA A 250 -6.42 15.02 -13.47
C ALA A 250 -7.25 13.96 -12.74
N LYS A 251 -7.82 13.05 -13.52
CA LYS A 251 -8.44 11.83 -13.03
C LYS A 251 -7.86 10.63 -13.77
N ALA A 252 -7.35 9.66 -13.01
CA ALA A 252 -7.01 8.33 -13.50
C ALA A 252 -8.02 7.32 -12.96
N LYS A 253 -8.43 6.35 -13.78
CA LYS A 253 -9.29 5.24 -13.39
C LYS A 253 -8.70 3.94 -13.91
N LEU A 254 -8.28 3.07 -13.01
CA LEU A 254 -7.86 1.70 -13.28
C LEU A 254 -9.03 0.77 -12.99
N THR A 255 -9.38 -0.10 -13.93
CA THR A 255 -10.44 -1.11 -13.78
C THR A 255 -10.03 -2.44 -14.36
N GLY A 256 -10.45 -3.54 -13.76
CA GLY A 256 -10.30 -4.85 -14.37
C GLY A 256 -10.78 -5.99 -13.48
N THR A 257 -11.04 -7.14 -14.10
CA THR A 257 -11.26 -8.39 -13.39
C THR A 257 -9.92 -8.93 -12.90
N ILE A 258 -9.84 -9.35 -11.63
CA ILE A 258 -8.65 -10.00 -11.07
C ILE A 258 -8.98 -11.45 -10.75
N HIS A 259 -8.21 -12.38 -11.28
CA HIS A 259 -8.17 -13.77 -10.85
C HIS A 259 -6.97 -13.99 -9.94
N GLY A 260 -7.13 -14.81 -8.91
CA GLY A 260 -6.03 -15.19 -8.05
C GLY A 260 -6.07 -16.64 -7.59
N ASP A 261 -4.87 -17.18 -7.43
CA ASP A 261 -4.56 -18.44 -6.77
C ASP A 261 -3.60 -18.12 -5.63
N ILE A 262 -4.09 -18.16 -4.40
CA ILE A 262 -3.34 -17.81 -3.19
C ILE A 262 -2.32 -18.89 -2.85
N ASP A 263 -2.64 -20.17 -3.09
CA ASP A 263 -1.74 -21.27 -2.76
C ASP A 263 -0.51 -21.27 -3.69
N ASN A 264 -0.68 -20.80 -4.93
CA ASN A 264 0.41 -20.61 -5.89
C ASN A 264 0.95 -19.19 -6.00
N LEU A 265 0.33 -18.22 -5.33
CA LEU A 265 0.62 -16.79 -5.44
C LEU A 265 0.61 -16.30 -6.90
N LEU A 266 -0.37 -16.77 -7.67
CA LEU A 266 -0.59 -16.37 -9.06
C LEU A 266 -1.74 -15.37 -9.11
N PHE A 267 -1.55 -14.27 -9.84
CA PHE A 267 -2.56 -13.26 -10.06
C PHE A 267 -2.62 -12.92 -11.54
N SER A 268 -3.81 -12.75 -12.10
CA SER A 268 -3.94 -12.35 -13.49
C SER A 268 -5.15 -11.47 -13.71
N SER A 269 -5.12 -10.73 -14.80
CA SER A 269 -6.29 -10.06 -15.35
C SER A 269 -6.35 -10.34 -16.85
N PRO A 270 -7.51 -10.75 -17.40
CA PRO A 270 -7.67 -10.89 -18.83
C PRO A 270 -7.60 -9.52 -19.53
N GLN A 271 -7.96 -8.45 -18.81
CA GLN A 271 -7.87 -7.09 -19.31
C GLN A 271 -7.93 -6.10 -18.14
N LEU A 272 -6.81 -5.44 -17.90
CA LEU A 272 -6.69 -4.27 -17.05
C LEU A 272 -6.77 -3.01 -17.91
N ALA A 273 -7.62 -2.06 -17.54
CA ALA A 273 -7.83 -0.81 -18.27
C ALA A 273 -7.50 0.39 -17.39
N LEU A 274 -6.57 1.24 -17.85
CA LEU A 274 -6.24 2.52 -17.24
C LEU A 274 -6.73 3.65 -18.15
N ASN A 275 -7.60 4.51 -17.61
CA ASN A 275 -8.10 5.71 -18.28
C ASN A 275 -7.59 6.94 -17.53
N LEU A 276 -6.87 7.81 -18.20
CA LEU A 276 -6.40 9.09 -17.69
C LEU A 276 -7.08 10.22 -18.46
N ASN A 277 -7.59 11.20 -17.74
CA ASN A 277 -8.05 12.46 -18.33
C ASN A 277 -7.60 13.61 -17.45
N GLY A 278 -7.35 14.77 -18.06
CA GLY A 278 -7.01 15.93 -17.28
C GLY A 278 -6.92 17.19 -18.12
N LYS A 279 -6.71 18.29 -17.41
CA LYS A 279 -6.56 19.63 -17.98
C LYS A 279 -5.37 20.31 -17.32
N ARG A 280 -4.57 21.00 -18.12
CA ARG A 280 -3.54 21.92 -17.67
C ARG A 280 -3.83 23.29 -18.29
N ALA A 281 -4.18 24.26 -17.45
CA ALA A 281 -4.76 25.54 -17.86
C ALA A 281 -5.90 25.34 -18.88
N ALA A 282 -5.77 25.84 -20.11
CA ALA A 282 -6.80 25.71 -21.15
C ALA A 282 -6.70 24.42 -21.99
N THR A 283 -5.68 23.59 -21.79
CA THR A 283 -5.41 22.42 -22.64
C THR A 283 -5.80 21.13 -21.95
N SER A 284 -6.44 20.21 -22.65
CA SER A 284 -6.82 18.89 -22.11
C SER A 284 -5.89 17.79 -22.63
N PHE A 285 -5.69 16.76 -21.82
CA PHE A 285 -5.07 15.51 -22.24
C PHE A 285 -5.96 14.32 -21.87
N LYS A 286 -5.86 13.26 -22.65
CA LYS A 286 -6.47 11.96 -22.36
C LYS A 286 -5.47 10.85 -22.69
N ALA A 287 -5.51 9.77 -21.94
CA ALA A 287 -4.81 8.55 -22.29
C ALA A 287 -5.65 7.33 -21.89
N THR A 288 -5.60 6.29 -22.70
CA THR A 288 -6.19 4.99 -22.39
C THR A 288 -5.11 3.94 -22.57
N LEU A 289 -5.06 2.97 -21.68
CA LEU A 289 -4.14 1.83 -21.73
C LEU A 289 -4.94 0.57 -21.39
N THR A 290 -4.81 -0.47 -22.19
CA THR A 290 -5.40 -1.79 -21.93
C THR A 290 -4.34 -2.87 -22.01
N THR A 291 -4.33 -3.79 -21.04
CA THR A 291 -3.34 -4.85 -20.99
C THR A 291 -3.86 -6.06 -20.19
N PRO A 292 -3.84 -7.30 -20.71
CA PRO A 292 -3.81 -8.46 -19.84
C PRO A 292 -2.53 -8.46 -19.02
N PHE A 293 -2.60 -8.93 -17.78
CA PHE A 293 -1.39 -9.23 -17.02
C PHE A 293 -1.46 -10.63 -16.40
N ALA A 294 -0.28 -11.24 -16.25
CA ALA A 294 -0.08 -12.41 -15.42
C ALA A 294 1.10 -12.15 -14.49
N ALA A 295 0.94 -12.48 -13.22
CA ALA A 295 1.92 -12.21 -12.18
C ALA A 295 2.10 -13.47 -11.33
N ASN A 296 3.34 -13.93 -11.22
CA ASN A 296 3.73 -15.04 -10.35
C ASN A 296 4.62 -14.48 -9.25
N MET A 297 4.11 -14.42 -8.03
CA MET A 297 4.85 -13.83 -6.91
C MET A 297 5.86 -14.81 -6.30
N LYS A 298 5.78 -16.12 -6.59
CA LYS A 298 6.83 -17.08 -6.20
C LYS A 298 8.10 -16.89 -7.02
N THR A 299 7.95 -16.60 -8.31
CA THR A 299 9.07 -16.31 -9.22
C THR A 299 9.34 -14.82 -9.38
N GLU A 300 8.53 -13.98 -8.75
CA GLU A 300 8.56 -12.51 -8.85
C GLU A 300 8.51 -11.98 -10.31
N MET A 301 7.75 -12.67 -11.16
CA MET A 301 7.62 -12.35 -12.58
C MET A 301 6.27 -11.70 -12.86
N VAL A 302 6.26 -10.68 -13.71
CA VAL A 302 5.05 -10.06 -14.25
C VAL A 302 5.16 -9.99 -15.78
N GLU A 303 4.11 -10.45 -16.46
CA GLU A 303 4.00 -10.42 -17.90
C GLU A 303 2.82 -9.54 -18.32
N LEU A 304 3.08 -8.63 -19.25
CA LEU A 304 2.09 -7.84 -19.98
C LEU A 304 2.10 -8.31 -21.43
N ALA A 305 1.40 -9.42 -21.70
CA ALA A 305 1.46 -10.12 -22.99
C ALA A 305 0.98 -9.25 -24.16
N LYS A 306 0.10 -8.28 -23.87
CA LYS A 306 -0.37 -7.29 -24.83
C LYS A 306 -0.55 -5.94 -24.14
N ILE A 307 -0.13 -4.88 -24.79
CA ILE A 307 -0.32 -3.50 -24.39
C ILE A 307 -0.99 -2.80 -25.57
N ASN A 308 -2.09 -2.08 -25.35
CA ASN A 308 -2.59 -1.10 -26.30
C ASN A 308 -2.77 0.22 -25.55
N ALA A 309 -2.17 1.28 -26.06
CA ALA A 309 -2.20 2.58 -25.46
C ALA A 309 -2.55 3.64 -26.51
N ASP A 310 -3.46 4.53 -26.16
CA ASP A 310 -3.87 5.68 -26.97
C ASP A 310 -3.71 6.94 -26.13
N PHE A 311 -3.11 7.96 -26.71
CA PHE A 311 -2.81 9.23 -26.06
C PHE A 311 -3.33 10.35 -26.93
N SER A 312 -3.89 11.36 -26.27
CA SER A 312 -4.39 12.59 -26.85
C SER A 312 -3.79 13.73 -26.03
N LEU A 313 -2.73 14.34 -26.56
CA LEU A 313 -1.91 15.32 -25.86
C LEU A 313 -2.07 16.71 -26.48
N PRO A 314 -1.93 17.80 -25.73
CA PRO A 314 -1.87 19.14 -26.29
C PRO A 314 -0.70 19.28 -27.26
N ASN A 315 -0.94 19.79 -28.47
CA ASN A 315 0.13 20.16 -29.40
C ASN A 315 0.66 21.56 -29.06
N PRO A 316 1.98 21.76 -28.84
CA PRO A 316 2.53 23.09 -28.65
C PRO A 316 2.27 24.04 -29.83
N ALA A 317 2.16 23.51 -31.06
CA ALA A 317 1.81 24.27 -32.26
C ALA A 317 0.30 24.57 -32.41
N GLY A 318 -0.54 24.07 -31.49
CA GLY A 318 -2.00 24.21 -31.53
C GLY A 318 -2.72 22.92 -31.92
N GLY A 319 -3.90 22.70 -31.35
CA GLY A 319 -4.67 21.47 -31.51
C GLY A 319 -4.17 20.32 -30.61
N THR A 320 -4.38 19.09 -31.05
CA THR A 320 -4.14 17.86 -30.28
C THR A 320 -3.27 16.90 -31.06
N LEU A 321 -2.31 16.26 -30.38
CA LEU A 321 -1.48 15.18 -30.88
C LEU A 321 -2.09 13.85 -30.47
N ALA A 322 -2.42 13.02 -31.47
CA ALA A 322 -2.81 11.63 -31.26
C ALA A 322 -1.58 10.74 -31.40
N PHE A 323 -1.34 9.91 -30.39
CA PHE A 323 -0.29 8.89 -30.40
C PHE A 323 -0.91 7.57 -29.97
N ASN A 324 -0.68 6.51 -30.74
CA ASN A 324 -1.00 5.15 -30.31
C ASN A 324 0.26 4.31 -30.19
N ALA A 325 0.23 3.32 -29.30
CA ALA A 325 1.28 2.35 -29.12
C ALA A 325 0.68 0.99 -28.79
N ALA A 326 1.26 -0.07 -29.35
CA ALA A 326 0.92 -1.44 -29.03
C ALA A 326 2.19 -2.27 -28.86
N GLY A 327 2.14 -3.29 -28.00
CA GLY A 327 3.32 -4.08 -27.72
C GLY A 327 3.15 -5.05 -26.58
N ASN A 328 4.27 -5.35 -25.90
CA ASN A 328 4.31 -6.22 -24.74
C ASN A 328 5.42 -5.78 -23.77
N ALA A 329 5.35 -6.30 -22.55
CA ALA A 329 6.42 -6.12 -21.58
C ALA A 329 6.54 -7.34 -20.65
N ASN A 330 7.75 -7.55 -20.15
CA ASN A 330 8.05 -8.45 -19.04
C ASN A 330 8.78 -7.68 -17.95
N ILE A 331 8.46 -8.00 -16.71
CA ILE A 331 9.13 -7.48 -15.52
C ILE A 331 9.58 -8.67 -14.68
N ASP A 332 10.87 -8.74 -14.43
CA ASP A 332 11.51 -9.64 -13.49
C ASP A 332 11.91 -8.81 -12.27
N LEU A 333 11.13 -8.94 -11.19
CA LEU A 333 11.35 -8.14 -9.98
C LEU A 333 12.57 -8.64 -9.21
N ALA A 334 12.85 -9.95 -9.24
CA ALA A 334 13.99 -10.57 -8.58
C ALA A 334 15.32 -10.09 -9.18
N GLN A 335 15.40 -10.03 -10.52
CA GLN A 335 16.55 -9.52 -11.25
C GLN A 335 16.54 -8.00 -11.41
N GLN A 336 15.45 -7.33 -11.00
CA GLN A 336 15.21 -5.90 -11.23
C GLN A 336 15.36 -5.51 -12.69
N ARG A 337 14.71 -6.28 -13.57
CA ARG A 337 14.74 -6.08 -15.03
C ARG A 337 13.35 -5.84 -15.56
N LEU A 338 13.25 -4.94 -16.52
CA LEU A 338 12.07 -4.76 -17.35
C LEU A 338 12.52 -4.73 -18.80
N ALA A 339 11.81 -5.43 -19.67
CA ALA A 339 11.96 -5.30 -21.12
C ALA A 339 10.59 -5.09 -21.76
N ALA A 340 10.52 -4.17 -22.71
CA ALA A 340 9.31 -3.88 -23.45
C ALA A 340 9.62 -3.72 -24.95
N VAL A 341 8.69 -4.19 -25.78
CA VAL A 341 8.72 -3.96 -27.22
C VAL A 341 7.44 -3.25 -27.60
N LEU A 342 7.56 -2.07 -28.20
CA LEU A 342 6.45 -1.20 -28.55
C LEU A 342 6.53 -0.79 -30.02
N ASN A 343 5.38 -0.77 -30.68
CA ASN A 343 5.19 -0.24 -32.02
C ASN A 343 4.11 0.82 -31.93
N GLY A 344 4.37 2.04 -32.39
CA GLY A 344 3.44 3.15 -32.25
C GLY A 344 3.34 4.01 -33.50
N LYS A 345 2.32 4.86 -33.53
CA LYS A 345 2.13 5.86 -34.57
C LYS A 345 1.90 7.24 -33.97
N LEU A 346 2.65 8.21 -34.49
CA LEU A 346 2.50 9.63 -34.21
C LEU A 346 2.37 10.37 -35.55
N ASP A 347 1.19 10.91 -35.85
CA ASP A 347 0.88 11.49 -37.16
C ASP A 347 1.16 10.51 -38.32
N GLN A 348 2.18 10.80 -39.14
CA GLN A 348 2.62 9.98 -40.27
C GLN A 348 3.83 9.08 -39.90
N SER A 349 4.28 9.16 -38.65
CA SER A 349 5.47 8.48 -38.15
C SER A 349 5.10 7.11 -37.59
N THR A 350 5.77 6.07 -38.02
CA THR A 350 5.81 4.75 -37.40
C THR A 350 7.05 4.66 -36.52
N ILE A 351 6.85 4.28 -35.27
CA ILE A 351 7.89 4.18 -34.24
C ILE A 351 7.97 2.75 -33.78
N ASN A 352 9.16 2.14 -33.82
CA ASN A 352 9.44 0.84 -33.23
C ASN A 352 10.46 1.03 -32.13
N ALA A 353 10.16 0.57 -30.92
CA ALA A 353 10.99 0.75 -29.74
C ALA A 353 11.20 -0.56 -29.01
N ARG A 354 12.45 -0.87 -28.67
CA ARG A 354 12.81 -1.82 -27.62
C ARG A 354 13.33 -1.03 -26.45
N LEU A 355 12.69 -1.18 -25.30
CA LEU A 355 13.02 -0.48 -24.07
C LEU A 355 13.46 -1.51 -23.04
N GLY A 356 14.46 -1.16 -22.25
CA GLY A 356 14.91 -1.96 -21.14
C GLY A 356 15.24 -1.08 -19.95
N LEU A 357 15.02 -1.63 -18.75
CA LEU A 357 15.42 -1.06 -17.49
C LEU A 357 16.07 -2.18 -16.67
N ALA A 358 17.26 -1.92 -16.14
CA ALA A 358 17.94 -2.78 -15.19
C ALA A 358 18.26 -1.99 -13.93
N LYS A 359 18.31 -2.65 -12.77
CA LYS A 359 18.57 -2.05 -11.44
C LYS A 359 17.60 -0.92 -11.13
N PHE A 360 16.51 -1.15 -10.41
CA PHE A 360 15.49 -0.10 -10.25
C PHE A 360 15.94 1.12 -9.41
N SER A 361 17.07 1.02 -8.69
CA SER A 361 17.69 2.15 -8.00
C SER A 361 19.21 1.96 -7.84
N PRO A 362 20.05 2.81 -8.46
CA PRO A 362 19.72 3.80 -9.48
C PRO A 362 19.39 3.11 -10.83
N PRO A 363 18.40 3.63 -11.58
CA PRO A 363 17.93 3.03 -12.83
C PRO A 363 18.99 3.05 -13.94
N ALA A 364 19.17 1.93 -14.63
CA ALA A 364 19.96 1.81 -15.85
C ALA A 364 19.05 1.54 -17.05
N TYR A 365 18.91 2.52 -17.94
CA TYR A 365 18.02 2.44 -19.09
C TYR A 365 18.75 1.95 -20.35
N THR A 366 18.08 1.12 -21.14
CA THR A 366 18.52 0.74 -22.47
C THR A 366 17.43 1.00 -23.50
N PHE A 367 17.77 1.50 -24.68
CA PHE A 367 16.78 1.68 -25.74
C PHE A 367 17.33 1.44 -27.15
N ASP A 368 16.46 0.94 -28.03
CA ASP A 368 16.68 0.91 -29.48
C ASP A 368 15.40 1.37 -30.15
N VAL A 369 15.43 2.57 -30.71
CA VAL A 369 14.27 3.25 -31.28
C VAL A 369 14.51 3.52 -32.76
N THR A 370 13.56 3.11 -33.60
CA THR A 370 13.54 3.40 -35.03
C THR A 370 12.27 4.16 -35.38
N ILE A 371 12.44 5.28 -36.07
CA ILE A 371 11.36 6.13 -36.57
C ILE A 371 11.51 6.20 -38.10
N ASP A 372 10.45 5.94 -38.85
CA ASP A 372 10.48 5.99 -40.31
C ASP A 372 10.65 7.43 -40.84
N GLN A 373 9.85 8.36 -40.33
CA GLN A 373 9.87 9.77 -40.67
C GLN A 373 9.36 10.62 -39.49
N ILE A 374 9.87 11.83 -39.33
CA ILE A 374 9.34 12.80 -38.37
C ILE A 374 9.56 14.23 -38.84
N ASP A 375 8.52 15.06 -38.76
CA ASP A 375 8.58 16.49 -39.05
C ASP A 375 8.42 17.28 -37.74
N LEU A 376 9.56 17.69 -37.16
CA LEU A 376 9.60 18.43 -35.90
C LEU A 376 9.00 19.84 -36.03
N ASP A 377 8.93 20.40 -37.25
CA ASP A 377 8.35 21.74 -37.48
C ASP A 377 6.84 21.76 -37.15
N ARG A 378 6.18 20.60 -37.15
CA ARG A 378 4.75 20.44 -36.80
C ARG A 378 4.46 20.58 -35.31
N TYR A 379 5.50 20.56 -34.46
CA TYR A 379 5.37 20.54 -32.99
C TYR A 379 5.99 21.77 -32.33
N THR A 380 6.56 22.69 -33.10
CA THR A 380 7.11 23.95 -32.61
C THR A 380 6.17 25.11 -32.91
N LYS A 381 6.02 26.06 -31.97
CA LYS A 381 5.33 27.31 -32.29
C LYS A 381 6.11 28.09 -33.34
N PRO A 382 5.46 28.71 -34.33
CA PRO A 382 6.14 29.61 -35.26
C PRO A 382 6.84 30.72 -34.48
N SER A 383 8.16 30.84 -34.61
CA SER A 383 8.90 31.99 -34.07
C SER A 383 8.59 33.21 -34.92
N THR A 384 7.91 34.20 -34.34
CA THR A 384 7.71 35.54 -34.93
C THR A 384 8.90 36.48 -34.68
N ALA A 385 9.96 36.02 -34.01
CA ALA A 385 11.19 36.78 -33.87
C ALA A 385 11.98 36.67 -35.18
N ALA A 386 12.13 37.81 -35.88
CA ALA A 386 13.08 37.93 -36.97
C ALA A 386 14.44 37.38 -36.51
N ARG A 387 14.97 36.38 -37.21
CA ARG A 387 16.34 35.90 -37.00
C ARG A 387 17.27 37.08 -37.28
N SER A 388 17.67 37.81 -36.24
CA SER A 388 18.78 38.75 -36.39
C SER A 388 20.03 37.90 -36.58
N ASN A 389 20.52 37.82 -37.82
CA ASN A 389 21.87 37.35 -38.10
C ASN A 389 22.86 38.35 -37.49
N LYS A 390 23.06 38.29 -36.17
CA LYS A 390 24.26 38.82 -35.54
C LYS A 390 25.29 37.70 -35.53
N ALA A 391 26.14 37.69 -36.56
CA ALA A 391 27.38 36.93 -36.54
C ALA A 391 28.20 37.40 -35.31
N GLY A 392 28.53 36.48 -34.40
CA GLY A 392 29.41 36.74 -33.26
C GLY A 392 28.81 36.65 -31.85
N ALA A 393 27.55 36.23 -31.68
CA ALA A 393 27.08 35.83 -30.35
C ALA A 393 27.72 34.49 -29.96
N PRO A 394 28.32 34.34 -28.76
CA PRO A 394 28.81 33.04 -28.30
C PRO A 394 27.66 32.03 -28.31
N GLU A 395 27.88 30.85 -28.91
CA GLU A 395 26.91 29.76 -28.83
C GLU A 395 26.60 29.47 -27.36
N GLU A 396 25.33 29.63 -26.98
CA GLU A 396 24.85 29.35 -25.64
C GLU A 396 25.11 27.86 -25.37
N ARG A 397 26.00 27.56 -24.41
CA ARG A 397 26.38 26.17 -24.11
C ARG A 397 25.13 25.40 -23.73
N ILE A 398 24.88 24.31 -24.43
CA ILE A 398 23.78 23.39 -24.09
C ILE A 398 24.00 22.92 -22.66
N ASP A 399 23.04 23.23 -21.79
CA ASP A 399 23.06 22.77 -20.40
C ASP A 399 22.75 21.27 -20.36
N LEU A 400 23.77 20.46 -20.03
CA LEU A 400 23.69 19.00 -19.91
C LEU A 400 23.56 18.55 -18.44
N SER A 401 23.34 19.48 -17.50
CA SER A 401 23.19 19.15 -16.07
C SER A 401 22.12 18.10 -15.81
N ALA A 402 21.00 18.17 -16.54
CA ALA A 402 19.90 17.20 -16.46
C ALA A 402 20.27 15.77 -16.90
N LEU A 403 21.40 15.56 -17.58
CA LEU A 403 21.87 14.26 -18.04
C LEU A 403 22.94 13.64 -17.13
N GLN A 404 23.45 14.37 -16.13
CA GLN A 404 24.54 13.88 -15.27
C GLN A 404 24.12 12.68 -14.42
N ASP A 405 22.87 12.65 -13.97
CA ASP A 405 22.29 11.55 -13.19
C ASP A 405 21.64 10.48 -14.08
N LEU A 406 21.63 10.68 -15.40
CA LEU A 406 21.03 9.77 -16.35
C LEU A 406 22.01 8.63 -16.66
N ASN A 407 21.67 7.43 -16.23
CA ASN A 407 22.33 6.20 -16.68
C ASN A 407 21.51 5.56 -17.80
N ALA A 408 21.82 5.91 -19.04
CA ALA A 408 21.09 5.44 -20.22
C ALA A 408 22.04 5.12 -21.39
N SER A 409 21.77 4.03 -22.08
CA SER A 409 22.49 3.66 -23.31
C SER A 409 21.52 3.23 -24.40
N GLY A 410 21.80 3.58 -25.66
CA GLY A 410 20.88 3.19 -26.70
C GLY A 410 21.15 3.79 -28.06
N ARG A 411 20.27 3.44 -28.99
CA ARG A 411 20.34 3.88 -30.38
C ARG A 411 19.02 4.50 -30.81
N LEU A 412 19.11 5.59 -31.55
CA LEU A 412 17.99 6.21 -32.23
C LEU A 412 18.30 6.29 -33.73
N LYS A 413 17.40 5.72 -34.54
CA LYS A 413 17.47 5.77 -36.00
C LYS A 413 16.25 6.49 -36.55
N ILE A 414 16.45 7.44 -37.44
CA ILE A 414 15.38 8.19 -38.09
C ILE A 414 15.59 8.11 -39.60
N GLY A 415 14.61 7.56 -40.33
CA GLY A 415 14.68 7.44 -41.79
C GLY A 415 14.67 8.80 -42.47
N SER A 416 13.67 9.64 -42.16
CA SER A 416 13.55 11.02 -42.67
C SER A 416 13.28 11.99 -41.52
N LEU A 417 14.08 13.04 -41.39
CA LEU A 417 13.94 14.07 -40.37
C LEU A 417 13.76 15.43 -41.04
N LYS A 418 12.71 16.16 -40.66
CA LYS A 418 12.58 17.59 -40.97
C LYS A 418 12.57 18.42 -39.70
N THR A 419 13.41 19.44 -39.63
CA THR A 419 13.50 20.35 -38.49
C THR A 419 14.11 21.69 -38.90
N ALA A 420 13.52 22.79 -38.43
CA ALA A 420 13.86 24.16 -38.78
C ALA A 420 13.93 24.41 -40.30
N GLY A 421 13.10 23.72 -41.09
CA GLY A 421 13.14 23.75 -42.56
C GLY A 421 14.27 22.91 -43.20
N VAL A 422 15.18 22.35 -42.42
CA VAL A 422 16.25 21.45 -42.87
C VAL A 422 15.70 20.03 -42.99
N LYS A 423 16.04 19.34 -44.08
CA LYS A 423 15.73 17.92 -44.29
C LYS A 423 17.00 17.09 -44.18
N ALA A 424 16.95 16.05 -43.36
CA ALA A 424 18.01 15.04 -43.21
C ALA A 424 17.42 13.65 -43.44
N SER A 425 18.26 12.70 -43.85
CA SER A 425 17.87 11.30 -44.03
C SER A 425 18.88 10.37 -43.37
N ASN A 426 18.41 9.19 -42.95
CA ASN A 426 19.24 8.16 -42.30
C ASN A 426 20.01 8.68 -41.08
N VAL A 427 19.36 9.50 -40.25
CA VAL A 427 19.96 10.04 -39.03
C VAL A 427 20.13 8.92 -38.02
N ARG A 428 21.33 8.82 -37.43
CA ARG A 428 21.66 7.84 -36.40
C ARG A 428 22.30 8.55 -35.22
N LEU A 429 21.80 8.26 -34.03
CA LEU A 429 22.38 8.73 -32.77
C LEU A 429 22.62 7.52 -31.88
N ASP A 430 23.87 7.39 -31.44
CA ASP A 430 24.24 6.46 -30.37
C ASP A 430 24.39 7.28 -29.09
N VAL A 431 23.66 6.89 -28.05
CA VAL A 431 23.63 7.59 -26.78
C VAL A 431 24.29 6.71 -25.73
N GLY A 432 25.24 7.29 -25.01
CA GLY A 432 25.81 6.73 -23.80
C GLY A 432 25.90 7.84 -22.76
N ALA A 433 24.99 7.82 -21.80
CA ALA A 433 25.04 8.65 -20.60
C ALA A 433 25.37 7.72 -19.43
N GLY A 434 26.56 7.87 -18.87
CA GLY A 434 26.97 7.15 -17.68
C GLY A 434 26.85 8.09 -16.49
N GLY A 435 26.03 7.73 -15.51
CA GLY A 435 26.02 8.43 -14.22
C GLY A 435 27.45 8.50 -13.69
N ALA A 436 27.90 9.70 -13.33
CA ALA A 436 29.20 9.87 -12.69
C ALA A 436 29.26 8.93 -11.47
N ARG A 437 30.30 8.09 -11.43
CA ARG A 437 30.56 7.20 -10.30
C ARG A 437 31.00 7.97 -9.07
#